data_AF-A0A1M3H295-F1
#
_entry.id   AF-A0A1M3H295-F1
#
_cell.length_a   1.000
_cell.length_b   1.000
_cell.length_c   1.000
_cell.angle_alpha   90.00
_cell.angle_beta   90.00
_cell.angle_gamma   90.00
#
_symmetry.space_group_name_H-M   'P 1'
#
loop_
_entity.id
_entity.type
_entity.pdbx_description
1 polymer ?
#
loop_
_entity_poly.entity_id
_entity_poly.type
_entity_poly.pdbx_seq_one_letter_code
_entity_poly.pdbx_strand_id
1 'polypeptide(L)'
;MLLSSHSKVKESCNLRGNVKNLEMRKEFCIILSGIGRNLRLLLNGFRDHFNLKNKEIKSIVNTFLLVFLFTMILEIITHLSYNKSSFYEAVHHILKEEGGLANVRGDKGGITNYGISINYLKALIRKNPSLINEFDLDHCKKIDAYDIIHMNQKEAEYIYKTQWWNKYGYGRINYQPLADKIFDISVNMGPTKAALLLVKACKEVNNEKLYFKTSSRLNGQIVDYINSLPEEDKKEIVKRLKVLCLRHYFEIVKKNPSQRKFLRGWIRRAMS
;
A
#
# COMPACT_ATOMS: atom_id res chain seq x y z
N MET A 1 8.12 28.28 29.64
CA MET A 1 6.72 28.20 29.16
C MET A 1 6.59 27.54 27.77
N LEU A 2 7.48 26.60 27.38
CA LEU A 2 7.52 26.01 26.02
C LEU A 2 7.43 24.47 25.99
N LEU A 3 7.08 23.82 27.12
CA LEU A 3 6.97 22.36 27.21
C LEU A 3 5.55 21.80 26.97
N SER A 4 4.51 22.65 26.82
CA SER A 4 3.11 22.18 26.69
C SER A 4 2.58 22.08 25.25
N SER A 5 3.34 22.55 24.24
CA SER A 5 2.90 22.55 22.83
C SER A 5 3.27 21.25 22.09
N HIS A 6 4.34 20.56 22.48
CA HIS A 6 4.79 19.32 21.82
C HIS A 6 4.01 18.07 22.24
N SER A 7 3.44 18.00 23.44
CA SER A 7 2.57 16.88 23.84
C SER A 7 1.23 16.91 23.09
N LYS A 8 0.63 18.10 22.93
CA LYS A 8 -0.63 18.30 22.19
C LYS A 8 -0.53 17.92 20.70
N VAL A 9 0.62 18.13 20.07
CA VAL A 9 0.83 17.76 18.65
C VAL A 9 0.99 16.24 18.48
N LYS A 10 1.71 15.57 19.39
CA LYS A 10 1.83 14.10 19.41
C LYS A 10 0.49 13.42 19.68
N GLU A 11 -0.29 13.93 20.64
CA GLU A 11 -1.69 13.50 20.84
C GLU A 11 -2.50 13.72 19.57
N SER A 12 -2.43 14.88 18.92
CA SER A 12 -3.22 15.14 17.71
C SER A 12 -2.88 14.23 16.50
N CYS A 13 -1.63 13.79 16.35
CA CYS A 13 -1.23 12.87 15.27
C CYS A 13 -1.58 11.42 15.59
N ASN A 14 -1.38 10.97 16.83
CA ASN A 14 -1.83 9.64 17.28
C ASN A 14 -3.37 9.57 17.29
N LEU A 15 -4.05 10.65 17.67
CA LEU A 15 -5.48 10.82 17.55
C LEU A 15 -5.89 10.82 16.08
N ARG A 16 -5.20 11.46 15.13
CA ARG A 16 -5.58 11.37 13.70
C ARG A 16 -5.37 9.99 13.10
N GLY A 17 -4.31 9.27 13.49
CA GLY A 17 -4.07 7.88 13.08
C GLY A 17 -5.11 6.92 13.67
N ASN A 18 -5.41 7.08 14.96
CA ASN A 18 -6.49 6.35 15.63
C ASN A 18 -7.86 6.75 15.10
N VAL A 19 -8.13 8.02 14.83
CA VAL A 19 -9.40 8.53 14.27
C VAL A 19 -9.62 8.00 12.88
N LYS A 20 -8.60 7.89 12.02
CA LYS A 20 -8.75 7.24 10.70
C LYS A 20 -8.96 5.73 10.79
N ASN A 21 -8.28 5.06 11.72
CA ASN A 21 -8.56 3.65 12.01
C ASN A 21 -9.95 3.46 12.64
N LEU A 22 -10.40 4.41 13.46
CA LEU A 22 -11.74 4.47 14.05
C LEU A 22 -12.79 4.84 13.01
N GLU A 23 -12.49 5.68 12.02
CA GLU A 23 -13.38 6.03 10.90
C GLU A 23 -13.53 4.84 9.96
N MET A 24 -12.44 4.16 9.58
CA MET A 24 -12.55 2.89 8.85
C MET A 24 -13.28 1.84 9.68
N ARG A 25 -13.01 1.70 10.98
CA ARG A 25 -13.78 0.80 11.86
C ARG A 25 -15.24 1.22 11.96
N LYS A 26 -15.55 2.51 11.97
CA LYS A 26 -16.92 3.05 12.01
C LYS A 26 -17.64 2.79 10.69
N GLU A 27 -17.01 3.02 9.54
CA GLU A 27 -17.56 2.69 8.22
C GLU A 27 -17.79 1.18 8.09
N PHE A 28 -16.84 0.36 8.55
CA PHE A 28 -17.00 -1.09 8.60
C PHE A 28 -18.12 -1.51 9.55
N CYS A 29 -18.23 -0.90 10.73
CA CYS A 29 -19.35 -1.11 11.66
C CYS A 29 -20.69 -0.60 11.10
N ILE A 30 -20.71 0.45 10.30
CA ILE A 30 -21.92 0.97 9.62
C ILE A 30 -22.37 -0.03 8.55
N ILE A 31 -21.44 -0.55 7.74
CA ILE A 31 -21.71 -1.58 6.75
C ILE A 31 -22.20 -2.86 7.43
N LEU A 32 -21.50 -3.34 8.47
CA LEU A 32 -21.88 -4.52 9.23
C LEU A 32 -23.22 -4.33 9.98
N SER A 33 -23.51 -3.13 10.49
CA SER A 33 -24.80 -2.83 11.13
C SER A 33 -25.94 -2.64 10.12
N GLY A 34 -25.64 -2.19 8.90
CA GLY A 34 -26.60 -2.16 7.79
C GLY A 34 -26.94 -3.56 7.31
N ILE A 35 -25.92 -4.40 7.09
CA ILE A 35 -26.06 -5.83 6.79
C ILE A 35 -26.83 -6.53 7.90
N GLY A 36 -26.48 -6.29 9.17
CA GLY A 36 -27.16 -6.86 10.33
C GLY A 36 -28.63 -6.43 10.46
N ARG A 37 -28.97 -5.18 10.09
CA ARG A 37 -30.37 -4.71 10.04
C ARG A 37 -31.16 -5.40 8.93
N ASN A 38 -30.61 -5.47 7.72
CA ASN A 38 -31.27 -6.13 6.59
C ASN A 38 -31.47 -7.63 6.82
N LEU A 39 -30.47 -8.29 7.40
CA LEU A 39 -30.57 -9.68 7.82
C LEU A 39 -31.63 -9.86 8.91
N ARG A 40 -31.70 -8.99 9.91
CA ARG A 40 -32.75 -9.04 10.94
C ARG A 40 -34.16 -8.92 10.34
N LEU A 41 -34.34 -8.06 9.34
CA LEU A 41 -35.62 -7.92 8.62
C LEU A 41 -35.96 -9.19 7.81
N LEU A 42 -34.98 -9.76 7.11
CA LEU A 42 -35.12 -11.02 6.37
C LEU A 42 -35.47 -12.19 7.31
N LEU A 43 -34.79 -12.29 8.44
CA LEU A 43 -35.02 -13.29 9.48
C LEU A 43 -36.42 -13.17 10.10
N ASN A 44 -36.89 -11.95 10.35
CA ASN A 44 -38.23 -11.70 10.86
C ASN A 44 -39.29 -12.10 9.83
N GLY A 45 -39.11 -11.71 8.55
CA GLY A 45 -40.02 -12.09 7.48
C GLY A 45 -40.10 -13.62 7.27
N PHE A 46 -38.97 -14.32 7.36
CA PHE A 46 -38.94 -15.78 7.33
C PHE A 46 -39.69 -16.40 8.51
N ARG A 47 -39.48 -15.87 9.72
CA ARG A 47 -40.09 -16.38 10.94
C ARG A 47 -41.62 -16.19 10.96
N ASP A 48 -42.09 -15.08 10.41
CA ASP A 48 -43.51 -14.77 10.27
C ASP A 48 -44.17 -15.65 9.20
N HIS A 49 -43.47 -15.90 8.08
CA HIS A 49 -43.97 -16.75 6.99
C HIS A 49 -44.18 -18.22 7.42
N PHE A 50 -43.30 -18.76 8.27
CA PHE A 50 -43.38 -20.16 8.71
C PHE A 50 -44.20 -20.39 9.99
N ASN A 51 -44.84 -19.35 10.56
CA ASN A 51 -45.66 -19.39 11.78
C ASN A 51 -45.13 -20.39 12.84
N LEU A 52 -43.83 -20.27 13.15
CA LEU A 52 -43.05 -21.25 13.92
C LEU A 52 -43.44 -21.25 15.41
N LYS A 53 -44.61 -21.82 15.73
CA LYS A 53 -45.10 -22.02 17.11
C LYS A 53 -44.39 -23.18 17.82
N ASN A 54 -43.89 -24.16 17.06
CA ASN A 54 -43.13 -25.28 17.62
C ASN A 54 -41.70 -24.85 18.00
N LYS A 55 -41.37 -25.00 19.29
CA LYS A 55 -40.09 -24.60 19.88
C LYS A 55 -38.90 -25.35 19.27
N GLU A 56 -39.08 -26.61 18.89
CA GLU A 56 -38.03 -27.42 18.25
C GLU A 56 -37.74 -26.94 16.82
N ILE A 57 -38.78 -26.75 16.00
CA ILE A 57 -38.62 -26.25 14.63
C ILE A 57 -37.99 -24.85 14.63
N LYS A 58 -38.38 -23.99 15.58
CA LYS A 58 -37.77 -22.67 15.77
C LYS A 58 -36.29 -22.75 16.14
N SER A 59 -35.89 -23.73 16.96
CA SER A 59 -34.49 -23.96 17.29
C SER A 59 -33.70 -24.39 16.06
N ILE A 60 -34.24 -25.32 15.26
CA ILE A 60 -33.62 -25.82 14.02
C ILE A 60 -33.42 -24.68 13.02
N VAL A 61 -34.47 -23.88 12.78
CA VAL A 61 -34.43 -22.73 11.87
C VAL A 61 -33.41 -21.68 12.32
N ASN A 62 -33.36 -21.37 13.63
CA ASN A 62 -32.36 -20.44 14.17
C ASN A 62 -30.93 -20.96 14.00
N THR A 63 -30.70 -22.25 14.27
CA THR A 63 -29.38 -22.87 14.07
C THR A 63 -28.96 -22.81 12.60
N PHE A 64 -29.88 -23.15 11.68
CA PHE A 64 -29.62 -23.09 10.24
C PHE A 64 -29.28 -21.66 9.79
N LEU A 65 -30.06 -20.67 10.22
CA LEU A 65 -29.82 -19.26 9.89
C LEU A 65 -28.51 -18.75 10.48
N LEU A 66 -28.14 -19.16 11.70
CA LEU A 66 -26.86 -18.80 12.31
C LEU A 66 -25.69 -19.36 11.49
N VAL A 67 -25.77 -20.62 11.05
CA VAL A 67 -24.75 -21.27 10.22
C VAL A 67 -24.66 -20.62 8.84
N PHE A 68 -25.81 -20.32 8.21
CA PHE A 68 -25.85 -19.62 6.92
C PHE A 68 -25.24 -18.21 7.00
N LEU A 69 -25.58 -17.45 8.05
CA LEU A 69 -25.00 -16.14 8.29
C LEU A 69 -23.51 -16.21 8.54
N PHE A 70 -23.07 -17.18 9.36
CA PHE A 70 -21.67 -17.38 9.66
C PHE A 70 -20.87 -17.72 8.40
N THR A 71 -21.37 -18.63 7.57
CA THR A 71 -20.73 -19.01 6.28
C THR A 71 -20.67 -17.83 5.30
N MET A 72 -21.77 -17.08 5.14
CA MET A 72 -21.79 -15.87 4.31
C MET A 72 -20.80 -14.80 4.81
N ILE A 73 -20.73 -14.57 6.12
CA ILE A 73 -19.76 -13.64 6.72
C ILE A 73 -18.33 -14.14 6.50
N LEU A 74 -18.08 -15.46 6.65
CA LEU A 74 -16.78 -16.05 6.41
C LEU A 74 -16.34 -15.86 4.95
N GLU A 75 -17.25 -16.06 4.00
CA GLU A 75 -17.02 -15.81 2.57
C GLU A 75 -16.70 -14.34 2.31
N ILE A 76 -17.47 -13.40 2.86
CA ILE A 76 -17.21 -11.95 2.71
C ILE A 76 -15.85 -11.58 3.28
N ILE A 77 -15.51 -12.04 4.48
CA ILE A 77 -14.20 -11.78 5.12
C ILE A 77 -13.08 -12.38 4.28
N THR A 78 -13.26 -13.61 3.79
CA THR A 78 -12.27 -14.31 2.96
C THR A 78 -12.07 -13.56 1.65
N HIS A 79 -13.14 -13.12 0.99
CA HIS A 79 -13.09 -12.37 -0.25
C HIS A 79 -12.45 -10.97 -0.07
N LEU A 80 -12.69 -10.29 1.05
CA LEU A 80 -12.06 -9.02 1.40
C LEU A 80 -10.57 -9.16 1.78
N SER A 81 -10.17 -10.31 2.33
CA SER A 81 -8.79 -10.62 2.70
C SER A 81 -7.98 -11.12 1.50
N TYR A 82 -8.59 -11.91 0.62
CA TYR A 82 -7.96 -12.52 -0.56
C TYR A 82 -7.75 -11.54 -1.72
N ASN A 83 -8.55 -10.47 -1.82
CA ASN A 83 -8.45 -9.49 -2.91
C ASN A 83 -7.34 -8.44 -2.75
N LYS A 84 -6.32 -8.68 -1.92
CA LYS A 84 -5.22 -7.72 -1.73
C LYS A 84 -3.93 -8.27 -2.30
N SER A 85 -3.18 -7.43 -2.98
CA SER A 85 -1.84 -7.79 -3.43
C SER A 85 -0.90 -8.10 -2.25
N SER A 86 -0.04 -9.09 -2.47
CA SER A 86 1.01 -9.57 -1.58
C SER A 86 2.19 -8.62 -1.58
N PHE A 87 2.57 -8.14 -0.39
CA PHE A 87 3.79 -7.36 -0.21
C PHE A 87 5.05 -8.20 -0.46
N TYR A 88 5.06 -9.46 -0.01
CA TYR A 88 6.27 -10.29 -0.07
C TYR A 88 6.63 -10.66 -1.50
N GLU A 89 5.65 -10.85 -2.37
CA GLU A 89 5.88 -11.01 -3.82
C GLU A 89 6.54 -9.75 -4.39
N ALA A 90 5.94 -8.58 -4.12
CA ALA A 90 6.40 -7.31 -4.66
C ALA A 90 7.82 -6.93 -4.18
N VAL A 91 8.10 -7.08 -2.88
CA VAL A 91 9.40 -6.70 -2.30
C VAL A 91 10.52 -7.65 -2.72
N HIS A 92 10.22 -8.94 -2.93
CA HIS A 92 11.22 -9.92 -3.36
C HIS A 92 11.81 -9.54 -4.73
N HIS A 93 11.00 -8.99 -5.64
CA HIS A 93 11.49 -8.45 -6.91
C HIS A 93 12.45 -7.28 -6.72
N ILE A 94 12.12 -6.33 -5.83
CA ILE A 94 12.98 -5.17 -5.54
C ILE A 94 14.31 -5.61 -4.91
N LEU A 95 14.26 -6.49 -3.91
CA LEU A 95 15.47 -6.93 -3.20
C LEU A 95 16.41 -7.77 -4.09
N LYS A 96 15.85 -8.49 -5.08
CA LYS A 96 16.65 -9.20 -6.08
C LYS A 96 17.40 -8.25 -7.02
N GLU A 97 16.83 -7.08 -7.30
CA GLU A 97 17.43 -6.07 -8.19
C GLU A 97 18.38 -5.11 -7.46
N GLU A 98 18.08 -4.78 -6.21
CA GLU A 98 18.81 -3.79 -5.38
C GLU A 98 19.71 -4.43 -4.30
N GLY A 99 19.77 -5.77 -4.24
CA GLY A 99 20.43 -6.52 -3.19
C GLY A 99 21.95 -6.29 -3.12
N GLY A 100 22.45 -6.07 -1.90
CA GLY A 100 23.87 -5.96 -1.60
C GLY A 100 24.27 -4.61 -0.97
N LEU A 101 25.40 -4.63 -0.27
CA LEU A 101 26.00 -3.42 0.30
C LEU A 101 26.72 -2.65 -0.83
N ALA A 102 26.27 -1.43 -1.08
CA ALA A 102 26.89 -0.50 -2.02
C ALA A 102 27.42 0.73 -1.28
N ASN A 103 28.71 1.00 -1.42
CA ASN A 103 29.35 2.22 -0.96
C ASN A 103 30.03 2.91 -2.14
N VAL A 104 29.29 3.74 -2.89
CA VAL A 104 29.82 4.43 -4.07
C VAL A 104 30.44 5.76 -3.65
N ARG A 105 31.76 5.88 -3.81
CA ARG A 105 32.52 7.12 -3.54
C ARG A 105 32.02 8.25 -4.45
N GLY A 106 31.47 9.32 -3.85
CA GLY A 106 30.95 10.49 -4.56
C GLY A 106 29.44 10.53 -4.77
N ASP A 107 28.70 9.53 -4.28
CA ASP A 107 27.24 9.54 -4.34
C ASP A 107 26.62 10.32 -3.17
N LYS A 108 25.52 11.04 -3.43
CA LYS A 108 24.80 11.86 -2.43
C LYS A 108 24.03 11.01 -1.43
N GLY A 109 23.85 9.71 -1.68
CA GLY A 109 23.09 8.78 -0.82
C GLY A 109 23.84 8.29 0.41
N GLY A 110 25.18 8.27 0.39
CA GLY A 110 25.99 7.59 1.40
C GLY A 110 25.92 6.06 1.30
N ILE A 111 26.38 5.36 2.35
CA ILE A 111 26.33 3.89 2.41
C ILE A 111 24.88 3.42 2.24
N THR A 112 24.68 2.42 1.38
CA THR A 112 23.38 1.87 1.01
C THR A 112 23.41 0.35 1.10
N ASN A 113 22.38 -0.25 1.70
CA ASN A 113 22.20 -1.70 1.74
C ASN A 113 20.75 -2.02 1.39
N TYR A 114 20.50 -3.06 0.59
CA TYR A 114 19.16 -3.41 0.07
C TYR A 114 18.40 -2.22 -0.55
N GLY A 115 19.10 -1.29 -1.21
CA GLY A 115 18.51 -0.06 -1.77
C GLY A 115 18.14 1.02 -0.73
N ILE A 116 18.38 0.80 0.56
CA ILE A 116 18.11 1.75 1.65
C ILE A 116 19.39 2.48 2.04
N SER A 117 19.40 3.80 1.84
CA SER A 117 20.56 4.65 2.12
C SER A 117 20.52 5.28 3.52
N ILE A 118 21.70 5.51 4.11
CA ILE A 118 21.84 6.22 5.39
C ILE A 118 21.16 7.59 5.38
N ASN A 119 21.28 8.33 4.27
CA ASN A 119 20.69 9.66 4.16
C ASN A 119 19.17 9.60 4.09
N TYR A 120 18.60 8.55 3.51
CA TYR A 120 17.16 8.30 3.56
C TYR A 120 16.67 8.06 5.00
N LEU A 121 17.31 7.16 5.74
CA LEU A 121 16.92 6.88 7.14
C LEU A 121 17.05 8.12 8.02
N LYS A 122 18.16 8.86 7.91
CA LYS A 122 18.35 10.13 8.62
C LYS A 122 17.26 11.15 8.27
N ALA A 123 16.88 11.26 6.99
CA ALA A 123 15.80 12.15 6.57
C ALA A 123 14.43 11.72 7.10
N LEU A 124 14.16 10.41 7.20
CA LEU A 124 12.96 9.89 7.83
C LEU A 124 12.89 10.23 9.31
N ILE A 125 13.96 9.97 10.06
CA ILE A 125 14.02 10.24 11.51
C ILE A 125 13.92 11.73 11.78
N ARG A 126 14.57 12.58 10.98
CA ARG A 126 14.40 14.03 11.11
C ARG A 126 12.95 14.48 10.95
N LYS A 127 12.17 13.80 10.09
CA LYS A 127 10.73 14.07 9.92
C LYS A 127 9.87 13.43 11.01
N ASN A 128 10.28 12.29 11.54
CA ASN A 128 9.61 11.60 12.62
C ASN A 128 10.62 10.96 13.58
N PRO A 129 11.05 11.68 14.64
CA PRO A 129 12.11 11.22 15.53
C PRO A 129 11.81 9.91 16.26
N SER A 130 10.55 9.50 16.37
CA SER A 130 10.21 8.22 17.02
C SER A 130 10.66 6.99 16.23
N LEU A 131 10.89 7.14 14.91
CA LEU A 131 11.34 6.06 14.04
C LEU A 131 12.76 5.58 14.37
N ILE A 132 13.51 6.33 15.19
CA ILE A 132 14.85 5.90 15.59
C ILE A 132 14.80 4.53 16.28
N ASN A 133 13.80 4.29 17.14
CA ASN A 133 13.64 3.02 17.84
C ASN A 133 13.31 1.84 16.89
N GLU A 134 12.91 2.12 15.65
CA GLU A 134 12.56 1.09 14.66
C GLU A 134 13.75 0.73 13.77
N PHE A 135 14.73 1.63 13.59
CA PHE A 135 15.79 1.50 12.58
C PHE A 135 17.22 1.51 13.15
N ASP A 136 17.36 1.83 14.44
CA ASP A 136 18.61 1.80 15.21
C ASP A 136 18.85 0.37 15.72
N LEU A 137 19.73 -0.35 15.04
CA LEU A 137 19.95 -1.79 15.22
C LEU A 137 20.83 -2.10 16.43
N ASP A 138 21.73 -1.19 16.81
CA ASP A 138 22.60 -1.33 17.99
C ASP A 138 22.07 -0.57 19.23
N HIS A 139 20.95 0.13 19.08
CA HIS A 139 20.26 0.89 20.13
C HIS A 139 21.12 2.03 20.70
N CYS A 140 22.03 2.61 19.90
CA CYS A 140 22.89 3.71 20.31
C CYS A 140 22.20 5.09 20.28
N LYS A 141 20.92 5.14 19.92
CA LYS A 141 20.08 6.33 19.71
C LYS A 141 20.57 7.23 18.58
N LYS A 142 21.23 6.65 17.58
CA LYS A 142 21.69 7.33 16.37
C LYS A 142 21.55 6.38 15.19
N ILE A 143 21.39 6.94 13.99
CA ILE A 143 21.56 6.17 12.74
C ILE A 143 22.91 6.50 12.15
N ASP A 144 23.74 5.48 11.99
CA ASP A 144 25.06 5.60 11.39
C ASP A 144 25.37 4.48 10.37
N ALA A 145 26.65 4.29 10.07
CA ALA A 145 27.09 3.29 9.11
C ALA A 145 26.82 1.86 9.59
N TYR A 146 26.87 1.63 10.91
CA TYR A 146 26.66 0.33 11.52
C TYR A 146 25.28 -0.21 11.17
N ASP A 147 24.23 0.60 11.32
CA ASP A 147 22.85 0.21 11.03
C ASP A 147 22.66 -0.21 9.58
N ILE A 148 23.31 0.48 8.64
CA ILE A 148 23.19 0.16 7.22
C ILE A 148 23.98 -1.11 6.87
N ILE A 149 25.20 -1.25 7.40
CA ILE A 149 26.06 -2.39 7.11
C ILE A 149 25.49 -3.68 7.67
N HIS A 150 24.94 -3.63 8.89
CA HIS A 150 24.42 -4.81 9.59
C HIS A 150 22.92 -5.05 9.35
N MET A 151 22.27 -4.19 8.56
CA MET A 151 20.90 -4.41 8.13
C MET A 151 20.76 -5.79 7.48
N ASN A 152 19.83 -6.58 7.96
CA ASN A 152 19.44 -7.83 7.33
C ASN A 152 18.21 -7.64 6.44
N GLN A 153 17.90 -8.66 5.64
CA GLN A 153 16.79 -8.62 4.69
C GLN A 153 15.44 -8.35 5.38
N LYS A 154 15.18 -8.89 6.57
CA LYS A 154 13.90 -8.70 7.28
C LYS A 154 13.71 -7.26 7.74
N GLU A 155 14.77 -6.60 8.17
CA GLU A 155 14.75 -5.17 8.51
C GLU A 155 14.50 -4.30 7.28
N ALA A 156 15.15 -4.63 6.16
CA ALA A 156 14.90 -3.96 4.88
C ALA A 156 13.43 -4.14 4.43
N GLU A 157 12.90 -5.36 4.50
CA GLU A 157 11.49 -5.65 4.23
C GLU A 157 10.55 -4.87 5.15
N TYR A 158 10.86 -4.77 6.44
CA TYR A 158 10.07 -3.98 7.38
C TYR A 158 10.02 -2.50 7.00
N ILE A 159 11.17 -1.93 6.62
CA ILE A 159 11.27 -0.55 6.13
C ILE A 159 10.43 -0.36 4.86
N TYR A 160 10.54 -1.26 3.87
CA TYR A 160 9.72 -1.21 2.66
C TYR A 160 8.22 -1.32 2.95
N LYS A 161 7.84 -2.25 3.84
CA LYS A 161 6.45 -2.49 4.22
C LYS A 161 5.83 -1.27 4.88
N THR A 162 6.53 -0.67 5.84
CA THR A 162 6.00 0.45 6.64
C THR A 162 6.13 1.78 5.90
N GLN A 163 7.28 2.06 5.30
CA GLN A 163 7.58 3.38 4.73
C GLN A 163 7.16 3.54 3.28
N TRP A 164 6.84 2.45 2.58
CA TRP A 164 6.26 2.50 1.24
C TRP A 164 4.91 1.80 1.15
N TRP A 165 4.89 0.47 1.28
CA TRP A 165 3.71 -0.35 0.95
C TRP A 165 2.44 0.09 1.69
N ASN A 166 2.52 0.13 3.02
CA ASN A 166 1.40 0.53 3.87
C ASN A 166 1.14 2.04 3.79
N LYS A 167 2.20 2.86 3.77
CA LYS A 167 2.11 4.33 3.79
C LYS A 167 1.41 4.92 2.57
N TYR A 168 1.63 4.31 1.40
CA TYR A 168 1.06 4.73 0.12
C TYR A 168 -0.08 3.83 -0.38
N GLY A 169 -0.29 2.68 0.28
CA GLY A 169 -1.47 1.84 0.09
C GLY A 169 -1.42 0.96 -1.15
N TYR A 170 -0.24 0.49 -1.56
CA TYR A 170 -0.07 -0.31 -2.79
C TYR A 170 -0.83 -1.64 -2.74
N GLY A 171 -0.90 -2.29 -1.58
CA GLY A 171 -1.66 -3.53 -1.39
C GLY A 171 -3.19 -3.37 -1.45
N ARG A 172 -3.71 -2.16 -1.70
CA ARG A 172 -5.14 -1.96 -1.95
C ARG A 172 -5.54 -2.27 -3.40
N ILE A 173 -4.57 -2.35 -4.31
CA ILE A 173 -4.80 -2.80 -5.69
C ILE A 173 -4.98 -4.32 -5.65
N ASN A 174 -6.02 -4.83 -6.30
CA ASN A 174 -6.39 -6.26 -6.32
C ASN A 174 -5.79 -7.03 -7.50
N TYR A 175 -4.73 -6.49 -8.11
CA TYR A 175 -4.06 -7.07 -9.26
C TYR A 175 -2.55 -6.99 -9.06
N GLN A 176 -1.95 -8.13 -8.71
CA GLN A 176 -0.56 -8.24 -8.27
C GLN A 176 0.44 -7.56 -9.21
N PRO A 177 0.44 -7.84 -10.54
CA PRO A 177 1.44 -7.24 -11.43
C PRO A 177 1.41 -5.71 -11.46
N LEU A 178 0.23 -5.12 -11.26
CA LEU A 178 0.09 -3.66 -11.19
C LEU A 178 0.54 -3.11 -9.84
N ALA A 179 0.26 -3.81 -8.74
CA ALA A 179 0.74 -3.45 -7.41
C ALA A 179 2.27 -3.51 -7.33
N ASP A 180 2.87 -4.57 -7.90
CA ASP A 180 4.32 -4.73 -8.02
C ASP A 180 4.91 -3.57 -8.81
N LYS A 181 4.35 -3.30 -9.99
CA LYS A 181 4.90 -2.28 -10.88
C LYS A 181 4.83 -0.89 -10.28
N ILE A 182 3.71 -0.51 -9.66
CA ILE A 182 3.58 0.81 -9.07
C ILE A 182 4.47 0.97 -7.83
N PHE A 183 4.68 -0.12 -7.09
CA PHE A 183 5.57 -0.13 -5.93
C PHE A 183 7.03 0.05 -6.37
N ASP A 184 7.51 -0.68 -7.37
CA ASP A 184 8.84 -0.50 -7.98
C ASP A 184 9.07 0.94 -8.45
N ILE A 185 8.12 1.49 -9.21
CA ILE A 185 8.19 2.88 -9.70
C ILE A 185 8.27 3.87 -8.52
N SER A 186 7.54 3.60 -7.43
CA SER A 186 7.56 4.46 -6.25
C SER A 186 8.89 4.42 -5.51
N VAL A 187 9.52 3.25 -5.40
CA VAL A 187 10.84 3.11 -4.79
C VAL A 187 11.89 3.86 -5.63
N ASN A 188 11.84 3.72 -6.96
CA ASN A 188 12.86 4.32 -7.81
C ASN A 188 12.64 5.81 -8.14
N MET A 189 11.41 6.23 -8.43
CA MET A 189 11.07 7.60 -8.87
C MET A 189 10.39 8.45 -7.79
N GLY A 190 10.09 7.84 -6.64
CA GLY A 190 9.30 8.45 -5.58
C GLY A 190 7.79 8.32 -5.78
N PRO A 191 7.02 8.36 -4.67
CA PRO A 191 5.60 8.04 -4.64
C PRO A 191 4.72 9.02 -5.44
N THR A 192 5.08 10.31 -5.44
CA THR A 192 4.37 11.32 -6.23
C THR A 192 4.48 11.06 -7.72
N LYS A 193 5.67 10.67 -8.20
CA LYS A 193 5.86 10.37 -9.62
C LYS A 193 5.11 9.10 -9.99
N ALA A 194 5.21 8.07 -9.16
CA ALA A 194 4.47 6.82 -9.33
C ALA A 194 2.97 7.09 -9.50
N ALA A 195 2.34 7.80 -8.57
CA ALA A 195 0.92 8.11 -8.64
C ALA A 195 0.54 8.93 -9.89
N LEU A 196 1.39 9.87 -10.31
CA LEU A 196 1.19 10.63 -11.55
C LEU A 196 1.24 9.73 -12.79
N LEU A 197 2.20 8.80 -12.87
CA LEU A 197 2.29 7.87 -13.98
C LEU A 197 1.12 6.88 -13.99
N LEU A 198 0.65 6.43 -12.83
CA LEU A 198 -0.54 5.57 -12.72
C LEU A 198 -1.80 6.26 -13.22
N VAL A 199 -2.07 7.49 -12.79
CA VAL A 199 -3.20 8.29 -13.30
C VAL A 199 -3.11 8.43 -14.81
N LYS A 200 -1.91 8.72 -15.33
CA LYS A 200 -1.70 8.86 -16.78
C LYS A 200 -1.97 7.55 -17.53
N ALA A 201 -1.46 6.42 -17.04
CA ALA A 201 -1.73 5.11 -17.64
C ALA A 201 -3.23 4.79 -17.65
N CYS A 202 -3.94 5.02 -16.54
CA CYS A 202 -5.39 4.81 -16.46
C CYS A 202 -6.14 5.68 -17.48
N LYS A 203 -5.74 6.94 -17.65
CA LYS A 203 -6.32 7.85 -18.64
C LYS A 203 -6.10 7.37 -20.07
N GLU A 204 -4.88 6.93 -20.40
CA GLU A 204 -4.57 6.42 -21.75
C GLU A 204 -5.39 5.16 -22.08
N VAL A 205 -5.68 4.29 -21.09
CA VAL A 205 -6.54 3.11 -21.27
C VAL A 205 -8.02 3.48 -21.40
N ASN A 206 -8.50 4.48 -20.67
CA ASN A 206 -9.91 4.90 -20.72
C ASN A 206 -10.21 6.07 -21.68
N ASN A 207 -9.42 6.23 -22.75
CA ASN A 207 -9.62 7.28 -23.75
C ASN A 207 -9.76 8.70 -23.15
N GLU A 208 -8.95 9.03 -22.15
CA GLU A 208 -8.86 10.34 -21.48
C GLU A 208 -10.14 10.81 -20.74
N LYS A 209 -11.15 9.95 -20.57
CA LYS A 209 -12.42 10.32 -19.91
C LYS A 209 -12.34 10.40 -18.37
N LEU A 210 -11.19 10.07 -17.77
CA LEU A 210 -11.01 10.02 -16.32
C LEU A 210 -10.46 11.32 -15.75
N TYR A 211 -11.03 11.73 -14.62
CA TYR A 211 -10.48 12.82 -13.82
C TYR A 211 -10.19 12.34 -12.38
N PHE A 212 -8.91 12.16 -12.08
CA PHE A 212 -8.43 11.90 -10.73
C PHE A 212 -7.46 13.00 -10.30
N LYS A 213 -7.60 13.51 -9.08
CA LYS A 213 -6.57 14.36 -8.47
C LYS A 213 -5.34 13.50 -8.16
N THR A 214 -4.19 13.90 -8.68
CA THR A 214 -2.90 13.28 -8.34
C THR A 214 -2.45 13.68 -6.95
N SER A 215 -2.02 12.71 -6.15
CA SER A 215 -1.44 12.91 -4.81
C SER A 215 -0.28 11.93 -4.63
N SER A 216 0.60 12.14 -3.64
CA SER A 216 1.67 11.18 -3.34
C SER A 216 1.15 9.85 -2.78
N ARG A 217 -0.03 9.84 -2.17
CA ARG A 217 -0.74 8.62 -1.76
C ARG A 217 -1.69 8.18 -2.87
N LEU A 218 -1.89 6.87 -3.01
CA LEU A 218 -2.95 6.37 -3.87
C LEU A 218 -4.30 6.88 -3.35
N ASN A 219 -4.98 7.65 -4.19
CA ASN A 219 -6.35 8.11 -3.94
C ASN A 219 -7.28 6.88 -3.90
N GLY A 220 -8.28 6.89 -3.01
CA GLY A 220 -9.30 5.82 -3.01
C GLY A 220 -9.98 5.66 -4.38
N GLN A 221 -10.31 6.77 -5.03
CA GLN A 221 -11.00 6.77 -6.33
C GLN A 221 -10.25 6.02 -7.43
N ILE A 222 -8.91 6.18 -7.51
CA ILE A 222 -8.13 5.48 -8.54
C ILE A 222 -7.99 4.00 -8.21
N VAL A 223 -7.88 3.65 -6.92
CA VAL A 223 -7.83 2.25 -6.48
C VAL A 223 -9.15 1.55 -6.79
N ASP A 224 -10.28 2.17 -6.44
CA ASP A 224 -11.61 1.60 -6.66
C ASP A 224 -11.88 1.41 -8.16
N TYR A 225 -11.50 2.42 -8.97
CA TYR A 225 -11.54 2.32 -10.42
C TYR A 225 -10.69 1.16 -10.95
N ILE A 226 -9.41 1.08 -10.58
CA ILE A 226 -8.53 -0.01 -11.02
C ILE A 226 -9.11 -1.37 -10.63
N ASN A 227 -9.62 -1.48 -9.40
CA ASN A 227 -10.12 -2.74 -8.88
C ASN A 227 -11.41 -3.20 -9.58
N SER A 228 -12.21 -2.26 -10.11
CA SER A 228 -13.44 -2.55 -10.87
C SER A 228 -13.20 -2.88 -12.34
N LEU A 229 -11.99 -2.69 -12.86
CA LEU A 229 -11.68 -2.98 -14.26
C LEU A 229 -11.61 -4.48 -14.54
N PRO A 230 -11.92 -4.92 -15.77
CA PRO A 230 -11.54 -6.23 -16.27
C PRO A 230 -10.02 -6.44 -16.20
N GLU A 231 -9.59 -7.70 -16.09
CA GLU A 231 -8.16 -8.01 -15.98
C GLU A 231 -7.34 -7.54 -17.19
N GLU A 232 -7.90 -7.61 -18.40
CA GLU A 232 -7.22 -7.17 -19.63
C GLU A 232 -6.90 -5.66 -19.62
N ASP A 233 -7.78 -4.83 -19.06
CA ASP A 233 -7.51 -3.40 -18.91
C ASP A 233 -6.42 -3.16 -17.85
N LYS A 234 -6.39 -3.95 -16.77
CA LYS A 234 -5.31 -3.88 -15.77
C LYS A 234 -3.97 -4.28 -16.38
N LYS A 235 -3.93 -5.31 -17.23
CA LYS A 235 -2.73 -5.70 -18.02
C LYS A 235 -2.28 -4.56 -18.93
N GLU A 236 -3.20 -3.90 -19.62
CA GLU A 236 -2.87 -2.76 -20.47
C GLU A 236 -2.32 -1.58 -19.65
N ILE A 237 -2.88 -1.27 -18.48
CA ILE A 237 -2.33 -0.25 -17.57
C ILE A 237 -0.88 -0.57 -17.20
N VAL A 238 -0.56 -1.83 -16.90
CA VAL A 238 0.83 -2.24 -16.61
C VAL A 238 1.75 -1.97 -17.81
N LYS A 239 1.34 -2.34 -19.03
CA LYS A 239 2.11 -2.05 -20.25
C LYS A 239 2.33 -0.54 -20.43
N ARG A 240 1.29 0.26 -20.22
CA ARG A 240 1.38 1.73 -20.29
C ARG A 240 2.34 2.28 -19.26
N LEU A 241 2.32 1.80 -18.02
CA LEU A 241 3.29 2.18 -17.00
C LEU A 241 4.74 1.92 -17.46
N LYS A 242 5.03 0.75 -18.05
CA LYS A 242 6.37 0.43 -18.57
C LYS A 242 6.83 1.46 -19.61
N VAL A 243 5.97 1.78 -20.59
CA VAL A 243 6.27 2.79 -21.63
C VAL A 243 6.46 4.18 -21.03
N LEU A 244 5.60 4.57 -20.08
CA LEU A 244 5.69 5.86 -19.39
C LEU A 244 6.99 6.00 -18.60
N CYS A 245 7.44 4.93 -17.94
CA CYS A 245 8.72 4.89 -17.24
C CYS A 245 9.90 5.04 -18.21
N LEU A 246 9.91 4.29 -19.31
CA LEU A 246 10.92 4.44 -20.36
C LEU A 246 11.01 5.89 -20.85
N ARG A 247 9.87 6.49 -21.22
CA ARG A 247 9.81 7.88 -21.67
C ARG A 247 10.40 8.82 -20.61
N HIS A 248 10.08 8.61 -19.33
CA HIS A 248 10.62 9.43 -18.25
C HIS A 248 12.15 9.35 -18.17
N TYR A 249 12.73 8.15 -18.25
CA TYR A 249 14.18 7.98 -18.21
C TYR A 249 14.89 8.60 -19.42
N PHE A 250 14.32 8.46 -20.62
CA PHE A 250 14.85 9.13 -21.81
C PHE A 250 14.83 10.65 -21.67
N GLU A 251 13.77 11.22 -21.09
CA GLU A 251 13.69 12.66 -20.82
C GLU A 251 14.74 13.13 -19.79
N ILE A 252 15.06 12.31 -18.78
CA ILE A 252 16.17 12.61 -17.85
C ILE A 252 17.49 12.69 -18.60
N VAL A 253 17.80 11.70 -19.46
CA VAL A 253 19.05 11.66 -20.23
C VAL A 253 19.11 12.80 -21.26
N LYS A 254 17.98 13.14 -21.88
CA LYS A 254 17.88 14.28 -22.80
C LYS A 254 18.23 15.60 -22.10
N LYS A 255 17.74 15.79 -20.88
CA LYS A 255 18.02 16.99 -20.06
C LYS A 255 19.42 16.99 -19.44
N ASN A 256 19.95 15.82 -19.11
CA ASN A 256 21.27 15.66 -18.53
C ASN A 256 21.98 14.41 -19.11
N PRO A 257 22.73 14.58 -20.22
CA PRO A 257 23.39 13.47 -20.90
C PRO A 257 24.36 12.65 -20.03
N SER A 258 24.91 13.24 -18.95
CA SER A 258 25.78 12.52 -18.00
C SER A 258 25.09 11.33 -17.32
N GLN A 259 23.76 11.31 -17.28
CA GLN A 259 22.97 10.24 -16.69
C GLN A 259 22.86 9.00 -17.59
N ARG A 260 23.31 9.07 -18.86
CA ARG A 260 23.26 7.96 -19.82
C ARG A 260 23.89 6.67 -19.27
N LYS A 261 24.91 6.78 -18.42
CA LYS A 261 25.57 5.64 -17.76
C LYS A 261 24.60 4.77 -16.93
N PHE A 262 23.49 5.32 -16.44
CA PHE A 262 22.48 4.59 -15.66
C PHE A 262 21.33 4.03 -16.51
N LEU A 263 21.21 4.47 -17.77
CA LEU A 263 20.05 4.22 -18.62
C LEU A 263 19.78 2.73 -18.83
N ARG A 264 20.83 1.90 -18.99
CA ARG A 264 20.68 0.45 -19.14
C ARG A 264 19.97 -0.19 -17.94
N GLY A 265 20.35 0.21 -16.72
CA GLY A 265 19.72 -0.26 -15.49
C GLY A 265 18.28 0.24 -15.37
N TRP A 266 18.03 1.50 -15.71
CA TRP A 266 16.68 2.06 -15.72
C TRP A 266 15.74 1.40 -16.72
N ILE A 267 16.21 1.06 -17.92
CA ILE A 267 15.42 0.34 -18.93
C ILE A 267 15.06 -1.06 -18.42
N ARG A 268 16.01 -1.77 -17.80
CA ARG A 268 15.73 -3.08 -17.20
C ARG A 268 14.60 -2.99 -16.17
N ARG A 269 14.69 -2.04 -15.24
CA ARG A 269 13.65 -1.78 -14.23
C ARG A 269 12.33 -1.29 -14.82
N ALA A 270 12.35 -0.52 -15.91
CA ALA A 270 11.13 -0.16 -16.61
C ALA A 270 10.42 -1.39 -17.20
N MET A 271 11.17 -2.40 -17.65
CA MET A 271 10.64 -3.53 -18.41
C MET A 271 10.34 -4.79 -17.58
N SER A 272 10.86 -4.90 -16.35
CA SER A 272 10.36 -5.87 -15.36
C SER A 272 8.87 -5.67 -15.12
#